data_AF-A0A3B3TRB9-F1
#
_entry.id   AF-A0A3B3TRB9-F1
#
_cell.length_a   1.000
_cell.length_b   1.000
_cell.length_c   1.000
_cell.angle_alpha   90.00
_cell.angle_beta   90.00
_cell.angle_gamma   90.00
#
_symmetry.space_group_name_H-M   'P 1'
#
loop_
_entity.id
_entity.type
_entity.pdbx_description
1 polymer ?
#
loop_
_entity_poly.entity_id
_entity_poly.type
_entity_poly.pdbx_seq_one_letter_code
_entity_poly.pdbx_strand_id
1 'polypeptide(L)' 'MPGILRTVASRVAPVLRGHTVSQSANMYTRPAKEKISFVESSIACAVFSATILGPSGWVLAHLEDYKKRD' A
#
# COMPACT_ATOMS: atom_id res chain seq x y z
N MET A 1 23.45 -0.82 45.51
CA MET A 1 22.69 0.28 44.89
C MET A 1 21.90 -0.19 43.65
N PRO A 2 20.73 -0.84 43.80
CA PRO A 2 19.91 -1.27 42.67
C PRO A 2 18.68 -0.38 42.39
N GLY A 3 18.25 0.43 43.36
CA GLY A 3 17.01 1.21 43.25
C GLY A 3 17.12 2.40 42.30
N ILE A 4 18.25 3.11 42.32
CA ILE A 4 18.44 4.33 41.52
C ILE A 4 18.56 3.98 40.03
N LEU A 5 19.31 2.92 39.71
CA LEU A 5 19.48 2.43 38.35
C LEU A 5 18.16 1.93 37.75
N ARG A 6 17.32 1.26 38.56
CA ARG A 6 16.00 0.79 38.14
C ARG A 6 15.04 1.95 37.83
N THR A 7 15.10 3.02 38.63
CA THR A 7 14.28 4.22 38.43
C THR A 7 14.73 5.02 37.20
N VAL A 8 16.03 5.10 36.94
CA VAL A 8 16.54 5.76 35.73
C VAL A 8 16.19 4.93 34.48
N ALA A 9 16.43 3.62 34.52
CA ALA A 9 16.10 2.73 33.41
C ALA A 9 14.61 2.73 33.06
N SER A 10 13.72 2.74 34.07
CA SER A 10 12.27 2.78 33.84
C SER A 10 11.77 4.11 33.27
N ARG A 11 12.49 5.22 33.51
CA ARG A 11 12.16 6.55 32.99
C ARG A 11 12.72 6.81 31.59
N VAL A 12 13.82 6.15 31.22
CA VAL A 12 14.46 6.29 29.90
C VAL A 12 13.93 5.27 28.87
N ALA A 13 13.44 4.11 29.33
CA ALA A 13 12.84 3.09 28.46
C ALA A 13 11.65 3.56 27.57
N PRO A 14 10.73 4.45 28.00
CA PRO A 14 9.65 4.95 27.14
C PRO A 14 10.15 5.91 26.07
N VAL A 15 11.19 6.71 26.37
CA VAL A 15 11.78 7.69 25.43
C VAL A 15 12.54 6.97 24.31
N LEU A 16 13.23 5.87 24.63
CA LEU A 16 13.87 5.00 23.63
C LEU A 16 12.87 4.17 22.81
N ARG A 17 11.62 4.03 23.26
CA ARG A 17 10.52 3.36 22.55
C ARG A 17 9.73 4.29 21.61
N GLY A 18 10.18 5.54 21.43
CA GLY A 18 9.48 6.60 20.71
C GLY A 18 9.08 6.32 19.25
N HIS A 19 9.60 5.27 18.63
CA HIS A 19 9.26 4.88 17.25
C HIS A 19 8.49 3.55 17.14
N THR A 20 8.28 2.84 18.26
CA THR A 20 7.63 1.51 18.26
C THR A 20 6.30 1.50 18.99
N VAL A 21 5.78 2.65 19.41
CA VAL A 21 4.33 2.76 19.64
C VAL A 21 3.72 2.84 18.25
N SER A 22 3.48 1.68 17.63
CA SER A 22 2.50 1.57 16.57
C SER A 22 1.21 2.09 17.19
N GLN A 23 0.89 3.36 16.95
CA GLN A 23 -0.38 3.92 17.31
C GLN A 23 -1.37 3.25 16.36
N SER A 24 -1.70 1.99 16.64
CA SER A 24 -2.84 1.33 16.04
C SER A 24 -4.03 2.09 16.59
N ALA A 25 -4.41 3.16 15.90
CA ALA A 25 -5.75 3.69 16.02
C ALA A 25 -6.66 2.46 15.97
N ASN A 26 -7.55 2.32 16.95
CA ASN A 26 -8.49 1.20 17.00
C ASN A 26 -9.47 1.36 15.84
N MET A 27 -8.99 1.06 14.63
CA MET A 27 -9.69 1.22 13.38
C MET A 27 -10.57 -0.01 13.22
N TYR A 28 -11.75 0.09 13.81
CA TYR A 28 -12.80 -0.87 13.57
C TYR A 28 -13.57 -0.47 12.31
N THR A 29 -13.61 -1.37 11.33
CA THR A 29 -14.45 -1.20 10.14
C THR A 29 -15.69 -2.06 10.28
N ARG A 30 -16.85 -1.53 9.86
CA ARG A 30 -18.07 -2.34 9.74
C ARG A 30 -17.88 -3.39 8.63
N PRO A 31 -18.59 -4.54 8.68
CA PRO A 31 -18.57 -5.51 7.60
C PRO A 31 -18.87 -4.85 6.25
N ALA A 32 -18.31 -5.41 5.18
CA ALA A 32 -18.53 -4.90 3.83
C ALA A 32 -20.04 -4.83 3.52
N LYS A 33 -20.49 -3.69 2.99
CA LYS A 33 -21.89 -3.50 2.57
C LYS A 33 -22.24 -4.48 1.45
N GLU A 34 -21.33 -4.64 0.51
CA GLU A 34 -21.38 -5.62 -0.57
C GLU A 34 -20.14 -6.50 -0.53
N LYS A 35 -20.32 -7.80 -0.73
CA LYS A 35 -19.20 -8.75 -0.73
C LYS A 35 -18.65 -8.84 -2.14
N ILE A 36 -17.48 -8.24 -2.37
CA ILE A 36 -16.75 -8.42 -3.61
C ILE A 36 -16.10 -9.80 -3.60
N SER A 37 -16.49 -10.65 -4.54
CA SER A 37 -15.92 -11.98 -4.72
C SER A 37 -14.52 -11.91 -5.34
N PHE A 38 -13.75 -12.99 -5.20
CA PHE A 38 -12.45 -13.15 -5.85
C PHE A 38 -12.54 -12.91 -7.36
N VAL A 39 -13.59 -13.44 -7.98
CA VAL A 39 -13.84 -13.31 -9.42
C VAL A 39 -14.01 -11.84 -9.81
N GLU A 40 -14.87 -11.10 -9.11
CA GLU A 40 -15.11 -9.68 -9.38
C GLU A 40 -13.84 -8.85 -9.22
N SER A 41 -13.06 -9.11 -8.16
CA SER A 41 -11.78 -8.44 -7.92
C SER A 41 -10.77 -8.72 -9.03
N SER A 42 -10.69 -9.97 -9.50
CA SER A 42 -9.77 -10.35 -10.58
C SER A 42 -10.14 -9.69 -11.91
N ILE A 43 -11.43 -9.62 -12.24
CA ILE A 43 -11.93 -8.93 -13.43
C ILE A 43 -11.63 -7.44 -13.33
N ALA A 44 -11.90 -6.81 -12.19
CA ALA A 44 -11.61 -5.39 -11.98
C ALA A 44 -10.12 -5.08 -12.16
N CYS A 45 -9.22 -5.89 -11.58
CA CYS A 45 -7.77 -5.75 -11.75
C CYS A 45 -7.33 -5.94 -13.21
N ALA A 46 -7.88 -6.93 -13.90
CA ALA A 46 -7.55 -7.21 -15.29
C ALA A 46 -8.01 -6.07 -16.22
N VAL A 47 -9.25 -5.61 -16.04
CA VAL A 47 -9.82 -4.49 -16.80
C VAL A 47 -9.01 -3.23 -16.54
N PHE A 48 -8.76 -2.88 -15.28
CA PHE A 48 -7.94 -1.72 -14.91
C PHE A 48 -6.57 -1.74 -15.60
N SER A 49 -5.90 -2.89 -15.55
CA SER A 49 -4.60 -3.07 -16.19
C SER A 49 -4.69 -2.94 -17.72
N ALA A 50 -5.67 -3.58 -18.34
CA ALA A 50 -5.89 -3.53 -19.79
C ALA A 50 -6.26 -2.12 -20.29
N THR A 51 -7.01 -1.33 -19.50
CA THR A 51 -7.37 0.04 -19.85
C THR A 51 -6.16 0.95 -19.94
N ILE A 52 -5.14 0.74 -19.10
CA ILE A 52 -3.90 1.54 -19.14
C ILE A 52 -2.95 0.99 -20.22
N LEU A 53 -2.74 -0.33 -20.21
CA LEU A 53 -1.74 -0.98 -21.07
C LEU A 53 -2.20 -1.11 -22.52
N GLY A 54 -3.50 -1.18 -22.78
CA GLY A 54 -4.04 -1.33 -24.13
C GLY A 54 -3.68 -0.14 -25.04
N PRO A 55 -4.08 1.10 -24.69
CA PRO A 55 -3.72 2.28 -25.47
C PRO A 55 -2.21 2.50 -25.52
N SER A 56 -1.53 2.32 -24.39
CA SER A 56 -0.07 2.47 -24.30
C SER A 56 0.66 1.48 -25.20
N GLY A 57 0.23 0.22 -25.21
CA GLY A 57 0.76 -0.85 -26.04
C GLY A 57 0.47 -0.61 -27.52
N TRP A 58 -0.72 -0.10 -27.86
CA TRP A 58 -1.03 0.27 -29.23
C TRP A 58 -0.08 1.35 -29.77
N VAL A 59 0.12 2.43 -29.01
CA VAL A 59 1.04 3.51 -29.40
C VAL A 59 2.46 2.98 -29.57
N LEU A 60 2.92 2.13 -28.64
CA LEU A 60 4.27 1.57 -28.70
C LEU A 60 4.46 0.64 -29.90
N ALA A 61 3.45 -0.17 -30.22
CA ALA A 61 3.49 -1.09 -31.35
C ALA A 61 3.59 -0.37 -32.71
N HIS A 62 3.02 0.83 -32.82
CA HIS A 62 2.99 1.61 -34.07
C HIS A 62 4.10 2.66 -34.16
N LEU A 63 5.11 2.64 -33.27
CA LEU A 63 6.21 3.62 -33.29
C LEU A 63 6.99 3.61 -34.61
N GLU A 64 7.16 2.44 -35.24
CA GLU A 64 7.88 2.35 -36.52
C GLU A 64 7.08 2.97 -37.66
N ASP A 65 5.76 2.83 -37.63
CA ASP A 65 4.86 3.44 -38.60
C ASP A 65 4.83 4.96 -38.43
N TYR A 66 4.82 5.46 -37.19
CA TYR A 66 4.90 6.89 -36.92
C TYR A 66 6.25 7.52 -37.32
N LYS A 67 7.32 6.72 -37.42
CA LYS A 67 8.64 7.19 -37.85
C LYS A 67 8.72 7.39 -39.37
N LYS A 68 7.92 6.67 -40.13
CA LYS A 68 7.84 6.83 -41.59
C LYS A 68 7.00 8.06 -41.89
N ARG A 69 7.66 9.12 -42.35
CA ARG A 69 7.00 10.23 -43.05
C ARG A 69 7.02 9.88 -44.52
N ASP A 70 5.93 9.33 -45.02
CA ASP A 70 5.58 9.63 -46.40
C ASP A 70 5.48 11.15 -46.59
#